data_AF-A0A7X2P4Q3-F1
#
_entry.id   AF-A0A7X2P4Q3-F1
#
_cell.length_a   1.000
_cell.length_b   1.000
_cell.length_c   1.000
_cell.angle_alpha   90.00
_cell.angle_beta   90.00
_cell.angle_gamma   90.00
#
_symmetry.space_group_name_H-M   'P 1'
#
loop_
_entity.id
_entity.type
_entity.pdbx_description
1 polymer ?
#
loop_
_entity_poly.entity_id
_entity_poly.type
_entity_poly.pdbx_seq_one_letter_code
_entity_poly.pdbx_strand_id
1 'polypeptide(L)'
;MDKIMMWVMAICALIGGVDQLAGNKFGLGRRFEDGFQLLGPTALSMAGLICITPLLSLGLEHTIVPLYRILHLDPGMLGGVLAIDMGGYQLCKELAQDPAIGRYGGIIVGATLGCTITFTIPVGMGMLGEREKPLFAKGILAGLCMHPVGILTGGLMCGVSLGKLLFQSIPVLILAILLVFGISRFPDGMIHGFRIFATVIRSAGTIGIALGAFSYMTGLQLLPGLTPLDEALKVVSSIGIVLLGSLPFAEILQRLLKNPLEWIGEKIGLGRNGTAGLLVGIVSALPVIADMKRMNEREIVMNAALLVCGTSMVAAHLGFVLGVDAPATGALLAGKLTGGIAGVWMAWRIMK
;
A
#
# COMPACT_ATOMS: atom_id res chain seq x y z
N MET A 1 -2.09 21.50 2.02
CA MET A 1 -1.85 20.46 3.06
C MET A 1 -0.59 19.68 2.72
N ASP A 2 -0.53 19.14 1.51
CA ASP A 2 0.67 18.76 0.75
C ASP A 2 1.92 19.62 1.05
N LYS A 3 1.88 20.96 0.85
CA LYS A 3 3.05 21.82 1.11
C LYS A 3 3.52 21.76 2.58
N ILE A 4 2.57 21.79 3.52
CA ILE A 4 2.88 21.69 4.96
C ILE A 4 3.50 20.32 5.25
N MET A 5 2.92 19.24 4.73
CA MET A 5 3.45 17.89 4.93
C MET A 5 4.85 17.75 4.34
N MET A 6 5.11 18.30 3.14
CA MET A 6 6.44 18.33 2.54
C MET A 6 7.44 19.09 3.41
N TRP A 7 7.06 20.24 3.98
CA TRP A 7 7.90 20.96 4.94
C TRP A 7 8.20 20.12 6.19
N VAL A 8 7.19 19.44 6.73
CA VAL A 8 7.39 18.52 7.87
C VAL A 8 8.36 17.40 7.50
N MET A 9 8.19 16.75 6.34
CA MET A 9 9.13 15.72 5.88
C MET A 9 10.55 16.27 5.72
N ALA A 10 10.72 17.45 5.12
CA ALA A 10 12.02 18.08 4.94
C ALA A 10 12.70 18.38 6.28
N ILE A 11 11.96 18.90 7.27
CA ILE A 11 12.47 19.14 8.62
C ILE A 11 12.85 17.81 9.30
N CYS A 12 12.00 16.79 9.19
CA CYS A 12 12.29 15.46 9.71
C CYS A 12 13.53 14.83 9.06
N ALA A 13 13.78 15.07 7.78
CA ALA A 13 15.00 14.64 7.09
C ALA A 13 16.24 15.36 7.64
N LEU A 14 16.16 16.68 7.87
CA LEU A 14 17.24 17.44 8.51
C LEU A 14 17.52 16.94 9.93
N ILE A 15 16.48 16.74 10.74
CA ILE A 15 16.62 16.21 12.11
C ILE A 15 17.23 14.81 12.08
N GLY A 16 16.77 13.94 11.17
CA GLY A 16 17.32 12.60 11.00
C GLY A 16 18.81 12.63 10.60
N GLY A 17 19.17 13.44 9.61
CA GLY A 17 20.57 13.61 9.20
C GLY A 17 21.46 14.14 10.33
N VAL A 18 20.98 15.12 11.09
CA VAL A 18 21.70 15.67 12.26
C VAL A 18 21.86 14.62 13.35
N ASP A 19 20.80 13.86 13.69
CA ASP A 19 20.90 12.77 14.67
C ASP A 19 21.89 11.70 14.21
N GLN A 20 21.91 11.36 12.92
CA GLN A 20 22.88 10.40 12.37
C GLN A 20 24.33 10.88 12.56
N LEU A 21 24.61 12.15 12.26
CA LEU A 21 25.92 12.76 12.48
C LEU A 21 26.29 12.84 13.96
N ALA A 22 25.31 13.00 14.84
CA ALA A 22 25.49 13.05 16.29
C ALA A 22 25.62 11.67 16.97
N GLY A 23 25.71 10.58 16.18
CA GLY A 23 25.85 9.21 16.67
C GLY A 23 24.52 8.49 16.94
N ASN A 24 23.42 8.94 16.30
CA ASN A 24 22.09 8.34 16.34
C ASN A 24 21.53 8.17 17.76
N LYS A 25 21.63 9.22 18.58
CA LYS A 25 21.21 9.17 20.00
C LYS A 25 19.69 9.07 20.14
N PHE A 26 18.95 9.66 19.21
CA PHE A 26 17.49 9.67 19.24
C PHE A 26 16.87 8.53 18.41
N GLY A 27 17.68 7.77 17.65
CA GLY A 27 17.23 6.70 16.77
C GLY A 27 16.62 7.18 15.45
N LEU A 28 16.56 8.50 15.23
CA LEU A 28 16.02 9.12 14.02
C LEU A 28 17.03 9.06 12.88
N GLY A 29 18.32 9.12 13.20
CA GLY A 29 19.40 8.93 12.22
C GLY A 29 19.33 7.58 11.54
N ARG A 30 19.04 6.51 12.29
CA ARG A 30 18.85 5.18 11.71
C ARG A 30 17.67 5.14 10.75
N ARG A 31 16.55 5.80 11.10
CA ARG A 31 15.37 5.88 10.22
C ARG A 31 15.66 6.67 8.95
N PHE A 32 16.48 7.71 9.04
CA PHE A 32 16.98 8.44 7.88
C PHE A 32 17.79 7.52 6.95
N GLU A 33 18.74 6.74 7.50
CA GLU A 33 19.51 5.76 6.73
C GLU A 33 18.63 4.67 6.11
N ASP A 34 17.69 4.13 6.87
CA ASP A 34 16.74 3.12 6.40
C ASP A 34 15.98 3.66 5.17
N GLY A 35 15.63 4.96 5.16
CA GLY A 35 14.97 5.62 4.04
C GLY A 35 15.78 5.55 2.75
N PHE A 36 17.09 5.74 2.84
CA PHE A 36 18.00 5.59 1.71
C PHE A 36 18.20 4.12 1.32
N GLN A 37 18.34 3.22 2.30
CA GLN A 37 18.55 1.79 2.07
C GLN A 37 17.36 1.12 1.37
N LEU A 38 16.16 1.67 1.52
CA LEU A 38 14.97 1.20 0.83
C LEU A 38 14.96 1.49 -0.67
N LEU A 39 15.82 2.37 -1.20
CA LEU A 39 15.88 2.66 -2.63
C LEU A 39 16.06 1.40 -3.49
N GLY A 40 16.96 0.49 -3.09
CA GLY A 40 17.23 -0.76 -3.82
C GLY A 40 16.00 -1.68 -3.89
N PRO A 41 15.44 -2.11 -2.74
CA PRO A 41 14.21 -2.88 -2.69
C PRO A 41 13.03 -2.20 -3.41
N THR A 42 12.86 -0.89 -3.25
CA THR A 42 11.82 -0.11 -3.94
C THR A 42 12.02 -0.14 -5.46
N ALA A 43 13.26 0.03 -5.95
CA ALA A 43 13.57 -0.07 -7.37
C ALA A 43 13.23 -1.45 -7.94
N LEU A 44 13.62 -2.52 -7.24
CA LEU A 44 13.32 -3.89 -7.66
C LEU A 44 11.81 -4.17 -7.72
N SER A 45 11.02 -3.54 -6.83
CA SER A 45 9.58 -3.72 -6.77
C SER A 45 8.83 -3.01 -7.90
N MET A 46 9.25 -1.79 -8.28
CA MET A 46 8.46 -0.96 -9.21
C MET A 46 9.15 -0.59 -10.51
N ALA A 47 10.48 -0.42 -10.57
CA ALA A 47 11.14 0.16 -11.75
C ALA A 47 10.87 -0.67 -13.01
N GLY A 48 10.93 -2.00 -12.87
CA GLY A 48 10.60 -2.92 -13.96
C GLY A 48 9.15 -2.86 -14.42
N LEU A 49 8.21 -2.76 -13.47
CA LEU A 49 6.78 -2.62 -13.79
C LEU A 49 6.51 -1.29 -14.48
N ILE A 50 7.17 -0.20 -14.08
CA ILE A 50 7.11 1.10 -14.77
C ILE A 50 7.65 0.97 -16.20
N CYS A 51 8.77 0.27 -16.40
CA CYS A 51 9.35 0.01 -17.73
C CYS A 51 8.34 -0.68 -18.66
N ILE A 52 7.61 -1.67 -18.16
CA ILE A 52 6.65 -2.45 -18.97
C ILE A 52 5.21 -1.92 -18.91
N THR A 53 4.93 -0.85 -18.16
CA THR A 53 3.57 -0.31 -17.99
C THR A 53 2.88 0.01 -19.31
N PRO A 54 3.55 0.63 -20.32
CA PRO A 54 2.91 0.88 -21.61
C PRO A 54 2.46 -0.40 -22.32
N LEU A 55 3.26 -1.47 -22.23
CA LEU A 55 2.95 -2.77 -22.83
C LEU A 55 1.83 -3.50 -22.10
N LEU A 56 1.87 -3.46 -20.76
CA LEU A 56 0.78 -3.99 -19.94
C LEU A 56 -0.53 -3.27 -20.26
N SER A 57 -0.48 -1.95 -20.40
CA SER A 57 -1.64 -1.13 -20.75
C SER A 57 -2.16 -1.49 -22.14
N LEU A 58 -1.28 -1.58 -23.15
CA LEU A 58 -1.65 -2.01 -24.50
C LEU A 58 -2.31 -3.40 -24.51
N GLY A 59 -1.76 -4.36 -23.76
CA GLY A 59 -2.33 -5.70 -23.63
C GLY A 59 -3.73 -5.68 -23.00
N LEU A 60 -3.92 -4.87 -21.95
CA LEU A 60 -5.22 -4.68 -21.31
C LEU A 60 -6.21 -3.97 -22.24
N GLU A 61 -5.75 -2.98 -23.02
CA GLU A 61 -6.54 -2.25 -24.02
C GLU A 61 -7.21 -3.16 -25.04
N HIS A 62 -6.52 -4.24 -25.44
CA HIS A 62 -7.03 -5.18 -26.42
C HIS A 62 -7.84 -6.34 -25.81
N THR A 63 -7.85 -6.49 -24.49
CA THR A 63 -8.45 -7.65 -23.81
C THR A 63 -9.59 -7.27 -22.87
N ILE A 64 -9.30 -6.58 -21.77
CA ILE A 64 -10.25 -6.32 -20.67
C ILE A 64 -10.88 -4.93 -20.77
N VAL A 65 -10.13 -3.94 -21.27
CA VAL A 65 -10.59 -2.55 -21.39
C VAL A 65 -11.87 -2.40 -22.23
N PRO A 66 -12.09 -3.13 -23.34
CA PRO A 66 -13.34 -3.01 -24.09
C PRO A 66 -14.57 -3.37 -23.25
N LEU A 67 -14.46 -4.38 -22.38
CA LEU A 67 -15.52 -4.73 -21.44
C LEU A 67 -15.80 -3.61 -20.44
N TYR A 68 -14.75 -2.98 -19.90
CA TYR A 68 -14.89 -1.83 -18.99
C TYR A 68 -15.63 -0.67 -19.67
N ARG A 69 -15.27 -0.35 -20.92
CA ARG A 69 -15.92 0.70 -21.71
C ARG A 69 -17.41 0.40 -21.97
N ILE A 70 -17.76 -0.85 -22.29
CA ILE A 70 -19.17 -1.28 -22.46
C ILE A 70 -19.95 -1.10 -21.15
N LEU A 71 -19.32 -1.41 -20.02
CA LEU A 71 -19.90 -1.25 -18.68
C LEU A 71 -19.83 0.20 -18.16
N HIS A 72 -19.35 1.16 -18.97
CA HIS A 72 -19.13 2.57 -18.58
C HIS A 72 -18.18 2.74 -17.38
N LEU A 73 -17.34 1.73 -17.13
CA LEU A 73 -16.30 1.75 -16.12
C LEU A 73 -15.01 2.33 -16.70
N ASP A 74 -14.34 3.16 -15.92
CA ASP A 74 -13.05 3.71 -16.27
C ASP A 74 -11.98 2.62 -16.15
N PRO A 75 -11.23 2.30 -17.22
CA PRO A 75 -10.24 1.23 -17.18
C PRO A 75 -9.07 1.50 -16.23
N GLY A 76 -8.87 2.76 -15.80
CA GLY A 76 -7.92 3.11 -14.76
C GLY A 76 -8.09 2.29 -13.47
N MET A 77 -9.30 1.81 -13.17
CA MET A 77 -9.54 0.98 -11.98
C MET A 77 -8.84 -0.38 -12.02
N LEU A 78 -8.47 -0.89 -13.19
CA LEU A 78 -7.78 -2.19 -13.35
C LEU A 78 -6.42 -2.22 -12.65
N GLY A 79 -5.69 -1.11 -12.68
CA GLY A 79 -4.37 -1.01 -12.05
C GLY A 79 -4.43 -1.08 -10.52
N GLY A 80 -5.58 -0.79 -9.90
CA GLY A 80 -5.75 -0.72 -8.44
C GLY A 80 -5.65 -2.09 -7.74
N VAL A 81 -5.59 -3.18 -8.51
CA VAL A 81 -5.32 -4.53 -8.00
C VAL A 81 -3.84 -4.71 -7.63
N LEU A 82 -2.96 -3.90 -8.21
CA LEU A 82 -1.55 -3.84 -7.82
C LEU A 82 -1.37 -2.83 -6.68
N ALA A 83 -0.39 -3.06 -5.81
CA ALA A 83 -0.04 -2.06 -4.82
C ALA A 83 0.39 -0.75 -5.49
N ILE A 84 0.12 0.35 -4.80
CA ILE A 84 0.49 1.70 -5.24
C ILE A 84 1.97 1.80 -5.65
N ASP A 85 2.86 1.14 -4.91
CA ASP A 85 4.31 1.09 -5.07
C ASP A 85 4.81 -0.19 -5.78
N MET A 86 3.90 -0.89 -6.47
CA MET A 86 4.20 -2.02 -7.36
C MET A 86 3.68 -1.74 -8.77
N GLY A 87 3.81 -0.50 -9.24
CA GLY A 87 3.35 -0.08 -10.57
C GLY A 87 1.84 0.15 -10.69
N GLY A 88 1.06 -0.08 -9.63
CA GLY A 88 -0.39 0.12 -9.64
C GLY A 88 -0.80 1.56 -9.96
N TYR A 89 -0.11 2.55 -9.38
CA TYR A 89 -0.37 3.96 -9.68
C TYR A 89 -0.14 4.32 -11.14
N GLN A 90 0.99 3.86 -11.70
CA GLN A 90 1.36 4.13 -13.09
C GLN A 90 0.38 3.46 -14.05
N LEU A 91 0.03 2.20 -13.80
CA LEU A 91 -0.95 1.47 -14.61
C LEU A 91 -2.34 2.11 -14.55
N CYS A 92 -2.79 2.56 -13.38
CA CYS A 92 -4.05 3.29 -13.26
C CYS A 92 -4.04 4.59 -14.06
N LYS A 93 -2.94 5.35 -14.03
CA LYS A 93 -2.84 6.60 -14.78
C LYS A 93 -2.79 6.40 -16.28
N GLU A 94 -2.10 5.37 -16.74
CA GLU A 94 -1.98 5.06 -18.16
C GLU A 94 -3.33 4.62 -18.76
N LEU A 95 -4.09 3.82 -18.00
CA LEU A 95 -5.39 3.29 -18.46
C LEU A 95 -6.57 4.26 -18.25
N ALA A 96 -6.40 5.27 -17.41
CA ALA A 96 -7.51 6.12 -16.99
C ALA A 96 -7.99 7.05 -18.09
N GLN A 97 -9.31 7.12 -18.27
CA GLN A 97 -9.93 8.13 -19.14
C GLN A 97 -10.15 9.44 -18.38
N ASP A 98 -10.55 9.35 -17.11
CA ASP A 98 -10.59 10.48 -16.18
C ASP A 98 -9.36 10.45 -15.26
N PRO A 99 -8.48 11.48 -15.31
CA PRO A 99 -7.32 11.58 -14.42
C PRO A 99 -7.66 11.47 -12.93
N ALA A 100 -8.84 11.92 -12.50
CA ALA A 100 -9.28 11.79 -11.11
C ALA A 100 -9.56 10.32 -10.74
N ILE A 101 -10.04 9.51 -11.69
CA ILE A 101 -10.22 8.07 -11.49
C ILE A 101 -8.88 7.34 -11.51
N GLY A 102 -7.95 7.73 -12.39
CA GLY A 102 -6.57 7.21 -12.36
C GLY A 102 -5.89 7.44 -11.01
N ARG A 103 -6.05 8.66 -10.45
CA ARG A 103 -5.58 8.98 -9.10
C ARG A 103 -6.30 8.16 -8.02
N TYR A 104 -7.62 8.06 -8.09
CA TYR A 104 -8.42 7.29 -7.13
C TYR A 104 -8.03 5.80 -7.12
N GLY A 105 -8.01 5.15 -8.29
CA GLY A 105 -7.62 3.75 -8.45
C GLY A 105 -6.18 3.50 -8.01
N GLY A 106 -5.25 4.35 -8.46
CA GLY A 106 -3.83 4.15 -8.19
C GLY A 106 -3.44 4.41 -6.73
N ILE A 107 -3.93 5.52 -6.16
CA ILE A 107 -3.52 5.97 -4.83
C ILE A 107 -4.39 5.39 -3.73
N ILE A 108 -5.71 5.37 -3.90
CA ILE A 108 -6.61 4.93 -2.83
C ILE A 108 -6.78 3.42 -2.89
N VAL A 109 -7.24 2.89 -4.02
CA VAL A 109 -7.49 1.44 -4.17
C VAL A 109 -6.18 0.66 -4.17
N GLY A 110 -5.17 1.11 -4.92
CA GLY A 110 -3.85 0.48 -4.95
C GLY A 110 -3.16 0.45 -3.58
N ALA A 111 -3.25 1.53 -2.80
CA ALA A 111 -2.63 1.55 -1.46
C ALA A 111 -3.41 0.74 -0.41
N THR A 112 -4.65 0.34 -0.69
CA THR A 112 -5.51 -0.41 0.25
C THR A 112 -5.73 -1.84 -0.25
N LEU A 113 -6.65 -2.05 -1.19
CA LEU A 113 -6.94 -3.38 -1.73
C LEU A 113 -5.74 -3.97 -2.47
N GLY A 114 -5.08 -3.19 -3.32
CA GLY A 114 -3.91 -3.63 -4.08
C GLY A 114 -2.80 -4.12 -3.16
N CYS A 115 -2.40 -3.29 -2.19
CA CYS A 115 -1.44 -3.64 -1.14
C CYS A 115 -1.87 -4.89 -0.33
N THR A 116 -3.16 -5.05 -0.05
CA THR A 116 -3.67 -6.22 0.67
C THR A 116 -3.48 -7.52 -0.12
N ILE A 117 -3.77 -7.48 -1.43
CA ILE A 117 -3.71 -8.62 -2.35
C ILE A 117 -2.26 -9.00 -2.66
N THR A 118 -1.42 -8.02 -2.98
CA THR A 118 -0.04 -8.27 -3.43
C THR A 118 0.94 -8.46 -2.28
N PHE A 119 0.63 -7.95 -1.08
CA PHE A 119 1.57 -7.94 0.04
C PHE A 119 0.99 -8.52 1.32
N THR A 120 -0.01 -7.88 1.94
CA THR A 120 -0.44 -8.22 3.31
C THR A 120 -0.89 -9.67 3.44
N ILE A 121 -1.73 -10.17 2.53
CA ILE A 121 -2.20 -11.55 2.58
C ILE A 121 -1.08 -12.55 2.29
N PRO A 122 -0.33 -12.47 1.16
CA PRO A 122 0.79 -13.38 0.88
C PRO A 122 1.80 -13.49 2.00
N VAL A 123 2.24 -12.34 2.53
CA VAL A 123 3.26 -12.26 3.57
C VAL A 123 2.71 -12.81 4.88
N GLY A 124 1.51 -12.38 5.29
CA GLY A 124 0.87 -12.90 6.50
C GLY A 124 0.71 -14.41 6.47
N MET A 125 0.13 -14.95 5.40
CA MET A 125 -0.13 -16.38 5.29
C MET A 125 1.14 -17.23 5.12
N GLY A 126 2.19 -16.66 4.54
CA GLY A 126 3.49 -17.33 4.40
C GLY A 126 4.35 -17.30 5.67
N MET A 127 4.20 -16.29 6.52
CA MET A 127 5.01 -16.11 7.73
C MET A 127 4.36 -16.67 9.01
N LEU A 128 3.03 -16.66 9.09
CA LEU A 128 2.31 -17.04 10.30
C LEU A 128 2.21 -18.56 10.47
N GLY A 129 2.11 -19.01 11.72
CA GLY A 129 1.88 -20.42 12.05
C GLY A 129 0.41 -20.82 11.96
N GLU A 130 0.14 -22.12 12.09
CA GLU A 130 -1.21 -22.69 12.00
C GLU A 130 -2.21 -22.10 13.01
N ARG A 131 -1.72 -21.64 14.18
CA ARG A 131 -2.56 -20.95 15.16
C ARG A 131 -2.99 -19.56 14.68
N GLU A 132 -2.05 -18.79 14.14
CA GLU A 132 -2.30 -17.37 13.82
C GLU A 132 -3.03 -17.20 12.49
N LYS A 133 -2.83 -18.10 11.51
CA LYS A 133 -3.42 -17.99 10.16
C LYS A 133 -4.96 -17.82 10.16
N PRO A 134 -5.77 -18.61 10.89
CA PRO A 134 -7.22 -18.43 10.90
C PRO A 134 -7.66 -17.09 11.50
N LEU A 135 -6.94 -16.62 12.52
CA LEU A 135 -7.22 -15.35 13.20
C LEU A 135 -6.83 -14.15 12.31
N PHE A 136 -5.69 -14.26 11.65
CA PHE A 136 -5.25 -13.31 10.65
C PHE A 136 -6.26 -13.22 9.49
N ALA A 137 -6.70 -14.36 8.95
CA ALA A 137 -7.75 -14.43 7.94
C ALA A 137 -9.02 -13.70 8.42
N LYS A 138 -9.50 -14.01 9.63
CA LYS A 138 -10.68 -13.37 10.24
C LYS A 138 -10.52 -11.84 10.31
N GLY A 139 -9.34 -11.34 10.65
CA GLY A 139 -9.04 -9.90 10.67
C GLY A 139 -9.03 -9.28 9.28
N ILE A 140 -8.42 -9.94 8.29
CA ILE A 140 -8.46 -9.50 6.89
C ILE A 140 -9.92 -9.41 6.39
N LEU A 141 -10.75 -10.41 6.69
CA LEU A 141 -12.18 -10.38 6.36
C LEU A 141 -12.89 -9.18 6.99
N ALA A 142 -12.66 -8.90 8.27
CA ALA A 142 -13.23 -7.74 8.95
C ALA A 142 -12.80 -6.41 8.31
N GLY A 143 -11.51 -6.30 7.92
CA GLY A 143 -10.99 -5.13 7.22
C GLY A 143 -11.59 -4.96 5.83
N LEU A 144 -11.72 -6.04 5.05
CA LEU A 144 -12.33 -6.03 3.72
C LEU A 144 -13.83 -5.66 3.77
N CYS A 145 -14.57 -6.13 4.77
CA CYS A 145 -15.97 -5.73 4.97
C CYS A 145 -16.15 -4.22 5.17
N MET A 146 -15.17 -3.56 5.81
CA MET A 146 -15.21 -2.11 6.07
C MET A 146 -14.38 -1.29 5.07
N HIS A 147 -13.77 -1.95 4.09
CA HIS A 147 -13.04 -1.32 3.01
C HIS A 147 -13.81 -0.22 2.25
N PRO A 148 -15.14 -0.34 2.01
CA PRO A 148 -15.92 0.72 1.37
C PRO A 148 -15.75 2.09 2.05
N VAL A 149 -15.63 2.13 3.39
CA VAL A 149 -15.46 3.39 4.13
C VAL A 149 -14.18 4.12 3.70
N GLY A 150 -13.08 3.38 3.57
CA GLY A 150 -11.78 3.95 3.22
C GLY A 150 -11.75 4.44 1.77
N ILE A 151 -12.20 3.62 0.83
CA ILE A 151 -12.17 3.99 -0.59
C ILE A 151 -13.15 5.13 -0.91
N LEU A 152 -14.32 5.19 -0.25
CA LEU A 152 -15.25 6.29 -0.43
C LEU A 152 -14.71 7.61 0.14
N THR A 153 -14.12 7.58 1.34
CA THR A 153 -13.50 8.78 1.93
C THR A 153 -12.35 9.30 1.06
N GLY A 154 -11.45 8.41 0.65
CA GLY A 154 -10.30 8.75 -0.18
C GLY A 154 -10.73 9.28 -1.55
N GLY A 155 -11.69 8.62 -2.21
CA GLY A 155 -12.17 9.04 -3.53
C GLY A 155 -12.87 10.40 -3.55
N LEU A 156 -13.67 10.71 -2.51
CA LEU A 156 -14.26 12.04 -2.36
C LEU A 156 -13.17 13.12 -2.21
N MET A 157 -12.12 12.83 -1.45
CA MET A 157 -10.98 13.75 -1.29
C MET A 157 -10.07 13.82 -2.52
N CYS A 158 -10.12 12.85 -3.44
CA CYS A 158 -9.53 12.95 -4.77
C CYS A 158 -10.34 13.86 -5.72
N GLY A 159 -11.50 14.38 -5.29
CA GLY A 159 -12.37 15.22 -6.10
C GLY A 159 -13.36 14.45 -6.99
N VAL A 160 -13.52 13.14 -6.75
CA VAL A 160 -14.48 12.31 -7.50
C VAL A 160 -15.87 12.48 -6.90
N SER A 161 -16.88 12.76 -7.74
CA SER A 161 -18.26 12.88 -7.28
C SER A 161 -18.79 11.56 -6.69
N LEU A 162 -19.64 11.62 -5.67
CA LEU A 162 -20.12 10.43 -4.97
C LEU A 162 -20.77 9.38 -5.90
N GLY A 163 -21.60 9.83 -6.85
CA GLY A 163 -22.24 8.93 -7.82
C GLY A 163 -21.22 8.21 -8.70
N LYS A 164 -20.23 8.94 -9.23
CA LYS A 164 -19.16 8.34 -10.03
C LYS A 164 -18.31 7.40 -9.18
N LEU A 165 -18.02 7.78 -7.94
CA LEU A 165 -17.22 6.97 -7.02
C LEU A 165 -17.89 5.63 -6.69
N LEU A 166 -19.19 5.64 -6.37
CA LEU A 166 -19.95 4.41 -6.11
C LEU A 166 -19.94 3.49 -7.33
N PHE A 167 -20.17 4.05 -8.52
CA PHE A 167 -20.20 3.27 -9.77
C PHE A 167 -18.82 2.69 -10.12
N GLN A 168 -17.77 3.51 -10.10
CA GLN A 168 -16.42 3.08 -10.44
C GLN A 168 -15.81 2.14 -9.38
N SER A 169 -16.35 2.11 -8.16
CA SER A 169 -15.92 1.18 -7.12
C SER A 169 -16.54 -0.21 -7.23
N ILE A 170 -17.55 -0.42 -8.09
CA ILE A 170 -18.23 -1.71 -8.23
C ILE A 170 -17.24 -2.88 -8.44
N PRO A 171 -16.23 -2.81 -9.34
CA PRO A 171 -15.26 -3.89 -9.52
C PRO A 171 -14.46 -4.19 -8.26
N VAL A 172 -14.07 -3.15 -7.53
CA VAL A 172 -13.32 -3.24 -6.27
C VAL A 172 -14.16 -3.94 -5.19
N LEU A 173 -15.45 -3.59 -5.09
CA LEU A 173 -16.38 -4.19 -4.14
C LEU A 173 -16.68 -5.65 -4.46
N ILE A 174 -16.89 -5.97 -5.75
CA ILE A 174 -17.07 -7.36 -6.20
C ILE A 174 -15.81 -8.17 -5.86
N LEU A 175 -14.63 -7.64 -6.15
CA LEU A 175 -13.38 -8.30 -5.82
C LEU A 175 -13.24 -8.50 -4.31
N ALA A 176 -13.54 -7.50 -3.48
CA ALA A 176 -13.53 -7.63 -2.02
C ALA A 176 -14.48 -8.74 -1.53
N ILE A 177 -15.69 -8.84 -2.09
CA ILE A 177 -16.65 -9.91 -1.76
C ILE A 177 -16.10 -11.29 -2.17
N LEU A 178 -15.52 -11.41 -3.37
CA LEU A 178 -14.90 -12.64 -3.85
C LEU A 178 -13.72 -13.05 -2.97
N LEU A 179 -12.91 -12.10 -2.52
CA LEU A 179 -11.83 -12.35 -1.57
C LEU A 179 -12.36 -12.80 -0.21
N VAL A 180 -13.41 -12.16 0.28
CA VAL A 180 -14.06 -12.56 1.54
C VAL A 180 -14.56 -14.01 1.45
N PHE A 181 -15.21 -14.37 0.35
CA PHE A 181 -15.67 -15.72 0.09
C PHE A 181 -14.51 -16.71 -0.07
N GLY A 182 -13.50 -16.37 -0.87
CA GLY A 182 -12.34 -17.21 -1.14
C GLY A 182 -11.52 -17.49 0.11
N ILE A 183 -11.21 -16.47 0.91
CA ILE A 183 -10.44 -16.62 2.15
C ILE A 183 -11.23 -17.42 3.19
N SER A 184 -12.55 -17.25 3.27
CA SER A 184 -13.38 -17.96 4.25
C SER A 184 -13.64 -19.42 3.89
N ARG A 185 -13.65 -19.79 2.60
CA ARG A 185 -13.97 -21.15 2.15
C ARG A 185 -12.79 -21.95 1.64
N PHE A 186 -11.78 -21.29 1.07
CA PHE A 186 -10.65 -21.91 0.38
C PHE A 186 -9.31 -21.22 0.73
N PRO A 187 -8.96 -21.10 2.03
CA PRO A 187 -7.78 -20.33 2.45
C PRO A 187 -6.49 -20.79 1.78
N ASP A 188 -6.21 -22.10 1.74
CA ASP A 188 -4.99 -22.64 1.12
C ASP A 188 -4.93 -22.38 -0.39
N GLY A 189 -6.07 -22.49 -1.07
CA GLY A 189 -6.20 -22.18 -2.49
C GLY A 189 -5.94 -20.70 -2.77
N MET A 190 -6.48 -19.80 -1.94
CA MET A 190 -6.21 -18.36 -2.04
C MET A 190 -4.74 -18.04 -1.81
N ILE A 191 -4.11 -18.64 -0.80
CA ILE A 191 -2.68 -18.47 -0.52
C ILE A 191 -1.84 -18.87 -1.73
N HIS A 192 -2.13 -20.03 -2.32
CA HIS A 192 -1.45 -20.49 -3.51
C HIS A 192 -1.65 -19.53 -4.69
N GLY A 193 -2.88 -19.09 -4.94
CA GLY A 193 -3.23 -18.13 -5.99
C GLY A 193 -2.49 -16.80 -5.82
N PHE A 194 -2.49 -16.22 -4.62
CA PHE A 194 -1.76 -14.98 -4.37
C PHE A 194 -0.24 -15.14 -4.48
N ARG A 195 0.32 -16.30 -4.10
CA ARG A 195 1.76 -16.57 -4.28
C ARG A 195 2.14 -16.63 -5.76
N ILE A 196 1.31 -17.27 -6.59
CA ILE A 196 1.49 -17.27 -8.04
C ILE A 196 1.39 -15.84 -8.56
N PHE A 197 0.33 -15.11 -8.20
CA PHE A 197 0.12 -13.73 -8.62
C PHE A 197 1.33 -12.84 -8.29
N ALA A 198 1.77 -12.83 -7.03
CA ALA A 198 2.96 -12.07 -6.61
C ALA A 198 4.23 -12.51 -7.35
N THR A 199 4.36 -13.79 -7.68
CA THR A 199 5.50 -14.31 -8.47
C THR A 199 5.45 -13.84 -9.92
N VAL A 200 4.26 -13.81 -10.54
CA VAL A 200 4.06 -13.28 -11.89
C VAL A 200 4.44 -11.80 -11.94
N ILE A 201 3.92 -10.99 -11.01
CA ILE A 201 4.23 -9.56 -10.94
C ILE A 201 5.73 -9.32 -10.72
N ARG A 202 6.35 -10.03 -9.79
CA ARG A 202 7.80 -9.95 -9.56
C ARG A 202 8.60 -10.34 -10.79
N SER A 203 8.20 -11.40 -11.49
CA SER A 203 8.89 -11.87 -12.70
C SER A 203 8.77 -10.85 -13.83
N ALA A 204 7.58 -10.26 -14.01
CA ALA A 204 7.35 -9.19 -14.98
C ALA A 204 8.21 -7.96 -14.66
N GLY A 205 8.30 -7.57 -13.38
CA GLY A 205 9.22 -6.53 -12.92
C GLY A 205 10.68 -6.84 -13.24
N THR A 206 11.15 -8.05 -12.91
CA THR A 206 12.54 -8.46 -13.23
C THR A 206 12.82 -8.41 -14.73
N ILE A 207 11.89 -8.87 -15.56
CA ILE A 207 12.01 -8.80 -17.03
C ILE A 207 12.11 -7.33 -17.48
N GLY A 208 11.26 -6.46 -16.96
CA GLY A 208 11.29 -5.03 -17.26
C GLY A 208 12.63 -4.38 -16.92
N ILE A 209 13.20 -4.68 -15.75
CA ILE A 209 14.53 -4.20 -15.35
C ILE A 209 15.60 -4.75 -16.28
N ALA A 210 15.59 -6.06 -16.57
CA ALA A 210 16.60 -6.69 -17.41
C ALA A 210 16.61 -6.12 -18.84
N LEU A 211 15.44 -5.98 -19.46
CA LEU A 211 15.30 -5.39 -20.80
C LEU A 211 15.67 -3.91 -20.79
N GLY A 212 15.22 -3.15 -19.78
CA GLY A 212 15.56 -1.73 -19.64
C GLY A 212 17.05 -1.50 -19.43
N ALA A 213 17.70 -2.31 -18.60
CA ALA A 213 19.14 -2.24 -18.35
C ALA A 213 19.95 -2.58 -19.61
N PHE A 214 19.57 -3.66 -20.31
CA PHE A 214 20.19 -4.00 -21.59
C PHE A 214 20.07 -2.85 -22.60
N SER A 215 18.87 -2.27 -22.73
CA SER A 215 18.64 -1.16 -23.65
C SER A 215 19.44 0.08 -23.28
N TYR A 216 19.51 0.42 -22.00
CA TYR A 216 20.32 1.54 -21.51
C TYR A 216 21.81 1.37 -21.81
N MET A 217 22.36 0.16 -21.59
CA MET A 217 23.79 -0.11 -21.77
C MET A 217 24.23 -0.23 -23.23
N THR A 218 23.33 -0.71 -24.11
CA THR A 218 23.68 -1.04 -25.50
C THR A 218 23.15 -0.05 -26.52
N GLY A 219 22.17 0.79 -26.14
CA GLY A 219 21.41 1.63 -27.06
C GLY A 219 20.42 0.87 -27.95
N LEU A 220 20.33 -0.46 -27.81
CA LEU A 220 19.43 -1.31 -28.60
C LEU A 220 18.15 -1.62 -27.82
N GLN A 221 16.99 -1.33 -28.41
CA GLN A 221 15.70 -1.72 -27.83
C GLN A 221 15.30 -3.11 -28.32
N LEU A 222 15.44 -4.13 -27.45
CA LEU A 222 14.98 -5.50 -27.75
C LEU A 222 13.46 -5.59 -27.89
N LEU A 223 12.75 -4.74 -27.14
CA LEU A 223 11.31 -4.68 -27.16
C LEU A 223 10.87 -3.22 -27.21
N PRO A 224 10.21 -2.77 -28.29
CA PRO A 224 9.83 -1.38 -28.46
C PRO A 224 8.70 -0.99 -27.50
N GLY A 225 8.64 0.30 -27.14
CA GLY A 225 7.59 0.84 -26.27
C GLY A 225 7.82 0.65 -24.78
N LEU A 226 9.01 0.18 -24.36
CA LEU A 226 9.41 0.22 -22.95
C LEU A 226 9.71 1.65 -22.52
N THR A 227 9.26 2.02 -21.32
CA THR A 227 9.73 3.23 -20.65
C THR A 227 11.22 3.04 -20.31
N PRO A 228 12.10 4.02 -20.59
CA PRO A 228 13.52 3.93 -20.25
C PRO A 228 13.75 3.64 -18.76
N LEU A 229 14.72 2.77 -18.46
CA LEU A 229 14.99 2.38 -17.08
C LEU A 229 15.44 3.55 -16.20
N ASP A 230 16.20 4.50 -16.75
CA ASP A 230 16.62 5.69 -16.01
C ASP A 230 15.44 6.60 -15.67
N GLU A 231 14.41 6.69 -16.53
CA GLU A 231 13.16 7.39 -16.21
C GLU A 231 12.39 6.69 -15.09
N ALA A 232 12.28 5.35 -15.14
CA ALA A 232 11.69 4.58 -14.06
C ALA A 232 12.45 4.76 -12.73
N LEU A 233 13.78 4.78 -12.77
CA LEU A 233 14.63 5.01 -11.60
C LEU A 233 14.56 6.45 -11.07
N LYS A 234 14.29 7.46 -11.91
CA LYS A 234 14.02 8.84 -11.43
C LYS A 234 12.78 8.88 -10.53
N VAL A 235 11.73 8.14 -10.88
CA VAL A 235 10.53 8.01 -10.03
C VAL A 235 10.88 7.36 -8.70
N VAL A 236 11.64 6.26 -8.72
CA VAL A 236 12.10 5.60 -7.48
C VAL A 236 12.94 6.54 -6.62
N SER A 237 13.82 7.32 -7.26
CA SER A 237 14.70 8.27 -6.57
C SER A 237 13.92 9.41 -5.92
N SER A 238 12.88 9.93 -6.57
CA SER A 238 12.03 10.97 -5.96
C SER A 238 11.33 10.46 -4.71
N ILE A 239 10.86 9.21 -4.74
CA ILE A 239 10.26 8.55 -3.57
C ILE A 239 11.31 8.40 -2.45
N GLY A 240 12.51 7.90 -2.76
CA GLY A 240 13.58 7.72 -1.77
C GLY A 240 14.00 9.02 -1.09
N ILE A 241 14.06 10.14 -1.81
CA ILE A 241 14.32 11.46 -1.24
C ILE A 241 13.29 11.80 -0.17
N VAL A 242 12.01 11.53 -0.43
CA VAL A 242 10.95 11.79 0.55
C VAL A 242 11.02 10.80 1.73
N LEU A 243 11.42 9.54 1.50
CA LEU A 243 11.58 8.53 2.56
C LEU A 243 12.61 8.92 3.62
N LEU A 244 13.64 9.71 3.26
CA LEU A 244 14.61 10.28 4.21
C LEU A 244 13.93 11.09 5.32
N GLY A 245 12.80 11.73 5.01
CA GLY A 245 12.00 12.51 5.95
C GLY A 245 10.81 11.75 6.53
N SER A 246 10.14 10.93 5.72
CA SER A 246 8.91 10.25 6.14
C SER A 246 9.14 9.15 7.18
N LEU A 247 10.29 8.45 7.15
CA LEU A 247 10.58 7.45 8.18
C LEU A 247 10.94 8.05 9.54
N PRO A 248 11.77 9.10 9.64
CA PRO A 248 11.93 9.83 10.90
C PRO A 248 10.60 10.43 11.39
N PHE A 249 9.78 10.97 10.50
CA PHE A 249 8.43 11.45 10.85
C PHE A 249 7.57 10.32 11.44
N ALA A 250 7.55 9.15 10.79
CA ALA A 250 6.80 8.00 11.27
C ALA A 250 7.25 7.55 12.67
N GLU A 251 8.55 7.56 12.93
CA GLU A 251 9.12 7.25 14.25
C GLU A 251 8.72 8.28 15.32
N ILE A 252 8.77 9.58 15.00
CA ILE A 252 8.30 10.64 15.90
C ILE A 252 6.80 10.47 16.19
N LEU A 253 6.00 10.24 15.14
CA LEU A 253 4.56 10.07 15.27
C LEU A 253 4.21 8.84 16.12
N GLN A 254 4.88 7.70 15.92
CA GLN A 254 4.71 6.52 16.75
C GLN A 254 4.99 6.82 18.22
N ARG A 255 6.05 7.56 18.53
CA ARG A 255 6.40 7.94 19.91
C ARG A 255 5.36 8.86 20.54
N LEU A 256 4.86 9.84 19.78
CA LEU A 256 3.83 10.77 20.24
C LEU A 256 2.48 10.07 20.48
N LEU A 257 2.11 9.13 19.61
CA LEU A 257 0.83 8.42 19.69
C LEU A 257 0.84 7.24 20.66
N LYS A 258 2.00 6.87 21.22
CA LYS A 258 2.15 5.72 22.11
C LYS A 258 1.18 5.76 23.29
N ASN A 259 1.26 6.79 24.14
CA ASN A 259 0.43 6.87 25.35
C ASN A 259 -1.07 7.04 25.03
N PRO A 260 -1.46 7.92 24.06
CA PRO A 260 -2.87 8.00 23.65
C PRO A 260 -3.43 6.67 23.16
N LEU A 261 -2.68 5.92 22.34
CA LEU A 261 -3.16 4.66 21.81
C LEU A 261 -3.13 3.53 22.85
N GLU A 262 -2.15 3.48 23.76
CA GLU A 262 -2.15 2.55 24.91
C GLU A 262 -3.43 2.72 25.74
N TRP A 263 -3.82 3.97 26.05
CA TRP A 263 -5.07 4.25 26.78
C TRP A 263 -6.33 3.83 26.02
N ILE A 264 -6.38 4.06 24.69
CA ILE A 264 -7.50 3.58 23.85
C ILE A 264 -7.51 2.05 23.80
N GLY A 265 -6.33 1.45 23.67
CA GLY A 265 -6.09 0.00 23.60
C GLY A 265 -6.68 -0.72 24.79
N GLU A 266 -6.38 -0.25 26.00
CA GLU A 266 -6.93 -0.79 27.24
C GLU A 266 -8.46 -0.76 27.25
N LYS A 267 -9.08 0.33 26.80
CA LYS A 267 -10.55 0.47 26.72
C LYS A 267 -11.20 -0.48 25.73
N ILE A 268 -10.52 -0.80 24.64
CA ILE A 268 -10.99 -1.76 23.64
C ILE A 268 -10.49 -3.18 23.91
N GLY A 269 -9.86 -3.42 25.06
CA GLY A 269 -9.41 -4.71 25.56
C GLY A 269 -8.21 -5.31 24.83
N LEU A 270 -7.31 -4.46 24.34
CA LEU A 270 -5.99 -4.82 23.83
C LEU A 270 -4.96 -4.72 24.94
N GLY A 271 -4.01 -5.66 24.95
CA GLY A 271 -2.81 -5.56 25.77
C GLY A 271 -1.74 -4.71 25.09
N ARG A 272 -0.55 -4.71 25.70
CA ARG A 272 0.60 -3.92 25.23
C ARG A 272 1.06 -4.33 23.83
N ASN A 273 1.13 -5.64 23.55
CA ASN A 273 1.57 -6.15 22.24
C ASN A 273 0.56 -5.80 21.15
N GLY A 274 -0.74 -6.00 21.39
CA GLY A 274 -1.78 -5.65 20.42
C GLY A 274 -1.83 -4.16 20.12
N THR A 275 -1.69 -3.32 21.16
CA THR A 275 -1.70 -1.86 21.00
C THR A 275 -0.46 -1.34 20.28
N ALA A 276 0.72 -1.86 20.63
CA ALA A 276 1.95 -1.59 19.90
C ALA A 276 1.83 -2.03 18.43
N GLY A 277 1.17 -3.17 18.18
CA GLY A 277 0.85 -3.62 16.84
C GLY A 277 0.04 -2.58 16.05
N LEU A 278 -0.97 -1.95 16.64
CA LEU A 278 -1.77 -0.94 15.92
C LEU A 278 -0.94 0.29 15.56
N LEU A 279 -0.08 0.72 16.47
CA LEU A 279 0.88 1.83 16.28
C LEU A 279 1.92 1.52 15.20
N VAL A 280 2.48 0.33 15.22
CA VAL A 280 3.48 -0.10 14.22
C VAL A 280 2.79 -0.37 12.88
N GLY A 281 1.56 -0.87 12.90
CA GLY A 281 0.78 -1.26 11.73
C GLY A 281 0.51 -0.11 10.78
N ILE A 282 0.26 1.10 11.29
CA ILE A 282 0.12 2.31 10.46
C ILE A 282 1.40 2.69 9.70
N VAL A 283 2.55 2.14 10.11
CA VAL A 283 3.87 2.40 9.52
C VAL A 283 4.32 1.23 8.65
N SER A 284 4.14 -0.01 9.11
CA SER A 284 4.52 -1.20 8.35
C SER A 284 3.74 -2.43 8.82
N ALA A 285 3.31 -3.25 7.86
CA ALA A 285 2.64 -4.52 8.15
C ALA A 285 3.61 -5.62 8.61
N LEU A 286 4.85 -5.64 8.09
CA LEU A 286 5.77 -6.76 8.28
C LEU A 286 6.13 -7.02 9.76
N PRO A 287 6.53 -6.01 10.56
CA PRO A 287 6.85 -6.24 11.97
C PRO A 287 5.62 -6.70 12.77
N VAL A 288 4.44 -6.15 12.46
CA VAL A 288 3.19 -6.55 13.12
C VAL A 288 2.88 -8.01 12.86
N ILE A 289 2.96 -8.44 11.59
CA ILE A 289 2.75 -9.85 11.20
C ILE A 289 3.75 -10.76 11.93
N ALA A 290 5.03 -10.40 11.98
CA ALA A 290 6.05 -11.19 12.65
C ALA A 290 5.82 -11.34 14.17
N ASP A 291 5.24 -10.32 14.80
CA ASP A 291 4.94 -10.29 16.24
C ASP A 291 3.58 -10.88 16.61
N MET A 292 2.71 -11.22 15.65
CA MET A 292 1.37 -11.79 15.93
C MET A 292 1.41 -13.07 16.78
N LYS A 293 2.48 -13.87 16.70
CA LYS A 293 2.68 -15.05 17.58
C LYS A 293 2.70 -14.70 19.07
N ARG A 294 3.04 -13.45 19.42
CA ARG A 294 3.09 -12.91 20.79
C ARG A 294 1.80 -12.21 21.20
N MET A 295 0.80 -12.21 20.34
CA MET A 295 -0.49 -11.57 20.55
C MET A 295 -1.56 -12.61 20.94
N ASN A 296 -2.57 -12.18 21.68
CA ASN A 296 -3.78 -12.96 21.90
C ASN A 296 -4.69 -12.92 20.66
N GLU A 297 -5.74 -13.75 20.65
CA GLU A 297 -6.58 -13.92 19.46
C GLU A 297 -7.23 -12.61 19.00
N ARG A 298 -7.77 -11.83 19.93
CA ARG A 298 -8.40 -10.54 19.67
C ARG A 298 -7.40 -9.55 19.06
N GLU A 299 -6.21 -9.49 19.64
CA GLU A 299 -5.13 -8.62 19.17
C GLU A 299 -4.71 -8.95 17.74
N ILE A 300 -4.59 -10.24 17.39
CA ILE A 300 -4.29 -10.69 16.02
C ILE A 300 -5.36 -10.22 15.05
N VAL A 301 -6.65 -10.49 15.36
CA VAL A 301 -7.77 -10.11 14.47
C VAL A 301 -7.84 -8.60 14.27
N MET A 302 -7.72 -7.82 15.34
CA MET A 302 -7.79 -6.36 15.26
C MET A 302 -6.60 -5.75 14.51
N ASN A 303 -5.39 -6.27 14.73
CA ASN A 303 -4.21 -5.83 13.99
C ASN A 303 -4.31 -6.19 12.51
N ALA A 304 -4.67 -7.42 12.17
CA ALA A 304 -4.86 -7.84 10.78
C ALA A 304 -5.93 -6.99 10.06
N ALA A 305 -7.02 -6.62 10.75
CA ALA A 305 -8.04 -5.74 10.20
C ALA A 305 -7.52 -4.31 9.93
N LEU A 306 -6.69 -3.77 10.82
CA LEU A 306 -6.02 -2.49 10.57
C LEU A 306 -5.15 -2.56 9.31
N LEU A 307 -4.40 -3.64 9.12
CA LEU A 307 -3.43 -3.76 8.03
C LEU A 307 -4.04 -3.69 6.63
N VAL A 308 -5.34 -4.00 6.46
CA VAL A 308 -6.03 -3.93 5.16
C VAL A 308 -6.03 -2.51 4.57
N CYS A 309 -6.36 -1.52 5.40
CA CYS A 309 -6.43 -0.12 4.94
C CYS A 309 -5.34 0.76 5.56
N GLY A 310 -5.04 0.56 6.84
CA GLY A 310 -4.18 1.44 7.62
C GLY A 310 -2.69 1.26 7.39
N THR A 311 -2.23 0.16 6.79
CA THR A 311 -0.78 -0.08 6.71
C THR A 311 -0.04 0.87 5.77
N SER A 312 1.22 1.15 6.14
CA SER A 312 2.13 2.07 5.43
C SER A 312 1.56 3.49 5.25
N MET A 313 0.53 3.87 6.00
CA MET A 313 -0.17 5.16 5.90
C MET A 313 0.74 6.35 6.12
N VAL A 314 1.71 6.25 7.03
CA VAL A 314 2.61 7.36 7.39
C VAL A 314 4.07 7.11 7.01
N ALA A 315 4.33 6.05 6.24
CA ALA A 315 5.67 5.65 5.80
C ALA A 315 5.74 5.50 4.28
N ALA A 316 5.84 4.28 3.76
CA ALA A 316 6.07 4.01 2.34
C ALA A 316 5.02 4.65 1.43
N HIS A 317 3.73 4.50 1.72
CA HIS A 317 2.68 5.06 0.85
C HIS A 317 2.60 6.58 0.96
N LEU A 318 2.84 7.17 2.14
CA LEU A 318 2.92 8.62 2.29
C LEU A 318 4.09 9.19 1.49
N GLY A 319 5.27 8.58 1.64
CA GLY A 319 6.47 8.96 0.89
C GLY A 319 6.27 8.83 -0.62
N PHE A 320 5.63 7.74 -1.05
CA PHE A 320 5.27 7.53 -2.45
C PHE A 320 4.40 8.66 -2.99
N VAL A 321 3.25 8.93 -2.34
CA VAL A 321 2.30 9.95 -2.83
C VAL A 321 2.92 11.33 -2.81
N LEU A 322 3.68 11.70 -1.79
CA LEU A 322 4.40 12.98 -1.76
C LEU A 322 5.45 13.09 -2.87
N GLY A 323 6.07 11.97 -3.27
CA GLY A 323 7.07 11.92 -4.33
C GLY A 323 6.52 11.92 -5.76
N VAL A 324 5.26 11.51 -5.97
CA VAL A 324 4.67 11.36 -7.32
C VAL A 324 3.38 12.14 -7.57
N ASP A 325 2.61 12.48 -6.52
CA ASP A 325 1.31 13.17 -6.60
C ASP A 325 0.94 13.83 -5.25
N ALA A 326 1.77 14.76 -4.78
CA ALA A 326 1.61 15.40 -3.47
C ALA A 326 0.20 15.99 -3.19
N PRO A 327 -0.56 16.53 -4.17
CA PRO A 327 -1.93 16.97 -3.93
C PRO A 327 -2.86 15.87 -3.39
N ALA A 328 -2.58 14.60 -3.69
CA ALA A 328 -3.39 13.46 -3.24
C ALA A 328 -3.08 12.99 -1.82
N THR A 329 -2.08 13.57 -1.12
CA THR A 329 -1.68 13.16 0.24
C THR A 329 -2.85 13.14 1.22
N GLY A 330 -3.74 14.14 1.13
CA GLY A 330 -4.93 14.21 1.97
C GLY A 330 -5.87 13.05 1.80
N ALA A 331 -6.13 12.71 0.53
CA ALA A 331 -7.00 11.62 0.16
C ALA A 331 -6.45 10.28 0.63
N LEU A 332 -5.14 10.04 0.47
CA LEU A 332 -4.47 8.85 0.99
C LEU A 332 -4.66 8.72 2.50
N LEU A 333 -4.29 9.75 3.26
CA LEU A 333 -4.32 9.72 4.72
C LEU A 333 -5.75 9.51 5.23
N ALA A 334 -6.72 10.24 4.68
CA ALA A 334 -8.11 10.11 5.09
C ALA A 334 -8.67 8.72 4.76
N GLY A 335 -8.48 8.22 3.53
CA GLY A 335 -8.98 6.91 3.13
C GLY A 335 -8.37 5.75 3.93
N LYS A 336 -7.06 5.79 4.17
CA LYS A 336 -6.38 4.78 4.99
C LYS A 336 -6.79 4.83 6.45
N LEU A 337 -6.91 6.03 7.01
CA LEU A 337 -7.29 6.22 8.40
C LEU A 337 -8.74 5.78 8.65
N THR A 338 -9.70 6.26 7.85
CA THR A 338 -11.11 5.90 8.05
C THR A 338 -11.36 4.43 7.78
N GLY A 339 -10.76 3.87 6.72
CA GLY A 339 -10.84 2.44 6.44
C GLY A 339 -10.19 1.58 7.54
N GLY A 340 -9.03 2.00 8.04
CA GLY A 340 -8.32 1.31 9.12
C GLY A 340 -9.11 1.30 10.44
N ILE A 341 -9.63 2.46 10.85
CA ILE A 341 -10.48 2.58 12.05
C ILE A 341 -11.75 1.76 11.89
N ALA A 342 -12.42 1.82 10.73
CA ALA A 342 -13.63 1.05 10.48
C ALA A 342 -13.36 -0.46 10.54
N GLY A 343 -12.24 -0.93 9.96
CA GLY A 343 -11.80 -2.32 10.04
C GLY A 343 -11.54 -2.78 11.48
N VAL A 344 -10.79 -2.00 12.26
CA VAL A 344 -10.54 -2.28 13.69
C VAL A 344 -11.85 -2.32 14.48
N TRP A 345 -12.78 -1.40 14.20
CA TRP A 345 -14.09 -1.37 14.85
C TRP A 345 -14.91 -2.62 14.55
N MET A 346 -14.93 -3.09 13.30
CA MET A 346 -15.61 -4.33 12.92
C MET A 346 -14.96 -5.54 13.59
N ALA A 347 -13.62 -5.61 13.58
CA ALA A 347 -12.87 -6.65 14.28
C ALA A 347 -13.18 -6.67 15.78
N TRP A 348 -13.25 -5.50 16.41
CA TRP A 348 -13.62 -5.36 17.82
C TRP A 348 -15.05 -5.87 18.10
N ARG A 349 -16.01 -5.63 17.20
CA ARG A 349 -17.39 -6.10 17.32
C ARG A 349 -17.53 -7.61 17.23
N ILE A 350 -16.78 -8.27 16.34
CA ILE A 350 -16.86 -9.73 16.13
C ILE A 350 -15.99 -10.55 17.11
N MET A 351 -15.17 -9.87 17.91
CA MET A 351 -14.32 -10.45 18.96
C MET A 351 -14.81 -10.12 20.37
N LYS A 352 -15.96 -9.43 20.49
CA LYS A 352 -16.61 -9.14 21.76
C LYS A 352 -17.42 -10.34 22.23
#